data_AF-A0A7U5XWB3-F1
#
_entry.id   AF-A0A7U5XWB3-F1
#
_cell.length_a   1.000
_cell.length_b   1.000
_cell.length_c   1.000
_cell.angle_alpha   90.00
_cell.angle_beta   90.00
_cell.angle_gamma   90.00
#
_symmetry.space_group_name_H-M   'P 1'
#
loop_
_entity.id
_entity.type
_entity.pdbx_description
1 polymer ?
#
loop_
_entity_poly.entity_id
_entity_poly.type
_entity_poly.pdbx_seq_one_letter_code
_entity_poly.pdbx_strand_id
1 'polypeptide(L)'
;MLAVLAAATCMAGALAAPADETLQRLAQIRALPAATATQDALRQRGELDAAWRWFGNHKAEALPVLRRELAAELKKAQPNQLVLLDVGYFLRAHGEPGDTALALQALLRIDPDGTVPKSQSQQLFRFMHALAAGRDTRLFALMDKVFLRGQVTVFLPQQGSTLDEASTCIYLYGQYGAVAERHLRALLGDASVVNRALEVLMWVGSPDSVPAVAALLNTADADTFARAATFLLRAGGPQGRDALRAFDPRGLQGKALEFYRQTHGQLDRMSFAALADQLVEQGEERAPGAPPVVRGLDAAGARQALDALYRSYGSYDGITPAALARAALPKQALIDELVRVRERSLLRVSAETLADVDTTNTLINTVRFRD
;
A
#
# COMPACT_ATOMS: atom_id res chain seq x y z
N MET A 1 61.60 52.60 -19.75
CA MET A 1 60.40 52.73 -18.90
C MET A 1 59.35 51.79 -19.45
N LEU A 2 59.04 50.74 -18.69
CA LEU A 2 58.19 49.60 -19.10
C LEU A 2 56.73 50.02 -19.31
N ALA A 3 56.15 49.57 -20.42
CA ALA A 3 54.70 49.43 -20.58
C ALA A 3 54.33 47.98 -20.24
N VAL A 4 53.58 47.79 -19.16
CA VAL A 4 52.98 46.50 -18.80
C VAL A 4 51.52 46.55 -19.19
N LEU A 5 51.15 45.83 -20.26
CA LEU A 5 49.77 45.48 -20.56
C LEU A 5 49.36 44.34 -19.62
N ALA A 6 48.44 44.62 -18.70
CA ALA A 6 47.72 43.59 -17.95
C ALA A 6 46.51 43.15 -18.77
N ALA A 7 46.61 41.98 -19.41
CA ALA A 7 45.46 41.29 -19.97
C ALA A 7 44.68 40.62 -18.83
N ALA A 8 43.57 41.25 -18.44
CA ALA A 8 42.60 40.62 -17.55
C ALA A 8 41.79 39.60 -18.35
N THR A 9 42.15 38.32 -18.22
CA THR A 9 41.32 37.19 -18.63
C THR A 9 40.08 37.14 -17.73
N CYS A 10 38.97 37.70 -18.20
CA CYS A 10 37.66 37.43 -17.64
C CYS A 10 37.27 35.98 -17.96
N MET A 11 37.57 35.05 -17.06
CA MET A 11 36.88 33.76 -17.05
C MET A 11 35.45 34.00 -16.54
N ALA A 12 34.56 34.39 -17.45
CA ALA A 12 33.14 34.23 -17.24
C ALA A 12 32.84 32.73 -17.35
N GLY A 13 32.76 32.05 -16.21
CA GLY A 13 32.16 30.72 -16.16
C GLY A 13 30.72 30.85 -16.64
N ALA A 14 30.45 30.44 -17.88
CA ALA A 14 29.10 30.36 -18.40
C ALA A 14 28.33 29.39 -17.50
N LEU A 15 27.39 29.91 -16.71
CA LEU A 15 26.43 29.09 -16.01
C LEU A 15 25.72 28.23 -17.06
N ALA A 16 25.90 26.91 -16.99
CA ALA A 16 25.28 25.98 -17.92
C ALA A 16 23.76 26.23 -17.93
N ALA A 17 23.14 26.16 -19.11
CA ALA A 17 21.70 26.32 -19.21
C ALA A 17 21.02 25.23 -18.34
N PRO A 18 19.88 25.51 -17.68
CA PRO A 18 19.20 24.52 -16.82
C PRO A 18 18.93 23.17 -17.48
N ALA A 19 18.74 23.16 -18.81
CA ALA A 19 18.61 21.94 -19.61
C ALA A 19 19.91 21.12 -19.68
N ASP A 20 21.07 21.76 -19.81
CA ASP A 20 22.38 21.10 -19.85
C ASP A 20 22.74 20.51 -18.49
N GLU A 21 22.46 21.26 -17.42
CA GLU A 21 22.64 20.77 -16.03
C GLU A 21 21.71 19.58 -15.75
N THR A 22 20.48 19.59 -16.30
CA THR A 22 19.56 18.44 -16.20
C THR A 22 20.14 17.20 -16.88
N LEU A 23 20.70 17.36 -18.09
CA LEU A 23 21.38 16.28 -18.81
C LEU A 23 22.61 15.77 -18.06
N GLN A 24 23.41 16.67 -17.47
CA GLN A 24 24.58 16.30 -16.68
C GLN A 24 24.20 15.47 -15.46
N ARG A 25 23.14 15.85 -14.74
CA ARG A 25 22.62 15.08 -13.59
C ARG A 25 22.06 13.73 -14.01
N LEU A 26 21.37 13.66 -15.15
CA LEU A 26 20.95 12.36 -15.70
C LEU A 26 22.14 11.48 -16.07
N ALA A 27 23.21 12.06 -16.62
CA ALA A 27 24.44 11.32 -16.89
C ALA A 27 25.10 10.81 -15.59
N GLN A 28 25.09 11.62 -14.52
CA GLN A 28 25.55 11.19 -13.19
C GLN A 28 24.71 10.03 -12.66
N ILE A 29 23.38 10.11 -12.71
CA ILE A 29 22.47 9.02 -12.31
C ILE A 29 22.79 7.74 -13.10
N ARG A 30 23.02 7.85 -14.41
CA ARG A 30 23.38 6.70 -15.25
C ARG A 30 24.71 6.06 -14.86
N ALA A 31 25.66 6.87 -14.40
CA ALA A 31 27.01 6.44 -14.02
C ALA A 31 27.11 5.92 -12.58
N LEU A 32 26.07 6.08 -11.78
CA LEU A 32 26.05 5.58 -10.40
C LEU A 32 26.28 4.06 -10.37
N PRO A 33 27.23 3.57 -9.57
CA PRO A 33 27.48 2.14 -9.45
C PRO A 33 26.29 1.45 -8.78
N ALA A 34 26.13 0.16 -9.05
CA ALA A 34 25.21 -0.67 -8.28
C ALA A 34 25.66 -0.67 -6.81
N ALA A 35 24.79 -0.23 -5.90
CA ALA A 35 25.10 -0.26 -4.48
C ALA A 35 25.12 -1.71 -3.98
N THR A 36 26.27 -2.16 -3.50
CA THR A 36 26.49 -3.53 -2.98
C THR A 36 26.46 -3.59 -1.45
N ALA A 37 26.58 -2.43 -0.78
CA ALA A 37 26.55 -2.31 0.67
C ALA A 37 25.65 -1.15 1.11
N THR A 38 25.20 -1.18 2.37
CA THR A 38 24.30 -0.16 2.94
C THR A 38 24.86 1.27 2.82
N GLN A 39 26.16 1.46 3.04
CA GLN A 39 26.80 2.78 2.92
C GLN A 39 26.78 3.31 1.48
N ASP A 40 26.97 2.43 0.50
CA ASP A 40 26.90 2.80 -0.92
C ASP A 40 25.48 3.16 -1.32
N ALA A 41 24.48 2.44 -0.80
CA ALA A 41 23.07 2.76 -1.02
C ALA A 41 22.69 4.13 -0.44
N LEU A 42 23.21 4.48 0.74
CA LEU A 42 23.02 5.80 1.36
C LEU A 42 23.69 6.92 0.56
N ARG A 43 24.92 6.72 0.09
CA ARG A 43 25.62 7.70 -0.76
C ARG A 43 24.88 7.91 -2.07
N GLN A 44 24.55 6.81 -2.75
CA GLN A 44 23.74 6.82 -3.98
C GLN A 44 22.43 7.57 -3.75
N ARG A 45 21.74 7.31 -2.63
CA ARG A 45 20.50 8.01 -2.29
C ARG A 45 20.69 9.51 -2.14
N GLY A 46 21.76 9.96 -1.49
CA GLY A 46 22.08 11.38 -1.37
C GLY A 46 22.29 12.07 -2.73
N GLU A 47 22.95 11.39 -3.67
CA GLU A 47 23.14 11.89 -5.04
C GLU A 47 21.81 11.98 -5.82
N LEU A 48 20.96 10.96 -5.68
CA LEU A 48 19.61 10.96 -6.26
C LEU A 48 18.75 12.09 -5.69
N ASP A 49 18.76 12.29 -4.37
CA ASP A 49 18.00 13.35 -3.70
C ASP A 49 18.50 14.75 -4.10
N ALA A 50 19.81 14.91 -4.34
CA ALA A 50 20.37 16.15 -4.87
C ALA A 50 19.90 16.44 -6.30
N ALA A 51 19.84 15.42 -7.16
CA ALA A 51 19.28 15.55 -8.50
C ALA A 51 17.78 15.90 -8.47
N TRP A 52 17.00 15.21 -7.64
CA TRP A 52 15.57 15.50 -7.42
C TRP A 52 15.33 16.94 -6.98
N ARG A 53 16.11 17.44 -6.01
CA ARG A 53 16.02 18.83 -5.56
C ARG A 53 16.28 19.81 -6.70
N TRP A 54 17.29 19.54 -7.52
CA TRP A 54 17.59 20.38 -8.67
C TRP A 54 16.45 20.39 -9.70
N PHE A 55 15.94 19.21 -10.09
CA PHE A 55 14.83 19.08 -11.02
C PHE A 55 13.57 19.79 -10.50
N GLY A 56 13.30 19.69 -9.20
CA GLY A 56 12.18 20.39 -8.56
C GLY A 56 12.32 21.92 -8.63
N ASN A 57 13.54 22.44 -8.40
CA ASN A 57 13.81 23.88 -8.45
C ASN A 57 13.79 24.46 -9.87
N HIS A 58 14.04 23.64 -10.91
CA HIS A 58 14.10 24.04 -12.33
C HIS A 58 13.08 23.26 -13.15
N LYS A 59 11.88 23.07 -12.59
CA LYS A 59 10.88 22.14 -13.10
C LYS A 59 10.46 22.43 -14.54
N ALA A 60 10.28 23.71 -14.91
CA ALA A 60 9.81 24.10 -16.23
C ALA A 60 10.78 23.67 -17.33
N GLU A 61 12.08 23.79 -17.08
CA GLU A 61 13.15 23.44 -18.01
C GLU A 61 13.53 21.95 -17.92
N ALA A 62 13.47 21.36 -16.73
CA ALA A 62 13.85 19.98 -16.49
C ALA A 62 12.82 18.97 -17.05
N LEU A 63 11.51 19.23 -16.89
CA LEU A 63 10.48 18.26 -17.28
C LEU A 63 10.54 17.85 -18.77
N PRO A 64 10.66 18.76 -19.75
CA PRO A 64 10.80 18.37 -21.16
C PRO A 64 12.02 17.48 -21.42
N VAL A 65 13.14 17.76 -20.75
CA VAL A 65 14.36 16.95 -20.86
C VAL A 65 14.13 15.57 -20.24
N LEU A 66 13.63 15.50 -19.01
CA LEU A 66 13.37 14.24 -18.29
C LEU A 66 12.42 13.32 -19.08
N ARG A 67 11.35 13.87 -19.67
CA ARG A 67 10.42 13.12 -20.53
C ARG A 67 11.12 12.52 -21.74
N ARG A 68 11.88 13.34 -22.48
CA ARG A 68 12.61 12.91 -23.67
C ARG A 68 13.61 11.82 -23.33
N GLU A 69 14.39 12.01 -22.27
CA GLU A 69 15.43 11.09 -21.85
C GLU A 69 14.86 9.77 -21.33
N LEU A 70 13.77 9.79 -20.55
CA LEU A 70 13.10 8.56 -20.12
C LEU A 70 12.49 7.80 -21.30
N ALA A 71 11.83 8.50 -22.23
CA ALA A 71 11.28 7.88 -23.44
C ALA A 71 12.38 7.26 -24.32
N ALA A 72 13.55 7.87 -24.39
CA ALA A 72 14.71 7.30 -25.08
C ALA A 72 15.28 6.09 -24.33
N GLU A 73 15.39 6.16 -22.99
CA GLU A 73 15.87 5.07 -22.14
C GLU A 73 14.98 3.82 -22.30
N LEU A 74 13.66 4.00 -22.30
CA LEU A 74 12.68 2.93 -22.51
C LEU A 74 12.82 2.19 -23.84
N LYS A 75 13.41 2.82 -24.87
CA LYS A 75 13.63 2.15 -26.17
C LYS A 75 14.89 1.28 -26.20
N LYS A 76 15.76 1.38 -25.19
CA LYS A 76 16.98 0.57 -25.12
C LYS A 76 16.64 -0.88 -24.79
N ALA A 77 17.44 -1.80 -25.34
CA ALA A 77 17.38 -3.23 -25.01
C ALA A 77 17.65 -3.46 -23.51
N GLN A 78 18.65 -2.75 -22.98
CA GLN A 78 19.01 -2.74 -21.56
C GLN A 78 18.92 -1.30 -21.03
N PRO A 79 17.74 -0.87 -20.53
CA PRO A 79 17.57 0.46 -19.97
C PRO A 79 18.29 0.57 -18.62
N ASN A 80 18.81 1.76 -18.32
CA ASN A 80 19.36 2.05 -17.01
C ASN A 80 18.25 2.03 -15.94
N GLN A 81 18.33 1.08 -15.01
CA GLN A 81 17.29 0.81 -14.01
C GLN A 81 17.08 1.96 -13.03
N LEU A 82 18.15 2.68 -12.64
CA LEU A 82 18.04 3.85 -11.76
C LEU A 82 17.35 5.02 -12.46
N VAL A 83 17.63 5.24 -13.74
CA VAL A 83 16.90 6.24 -14.54
C VAL A 83 15.41 5.89 -14.62
N LEU A 84 15.06 4.63 -14.90
CA LEU A 84 13.66 4.20 -14.92
C LEU A 84 12.97 4.46 -13.58
N LEU A 85 13.62 4.12 -12.48
CA LEU A 85 13.09 4.31 -11.13
C LEU A 85 12.91 5.79 -10.80
N ASP A 86 14.00 6.57 -10.83
CA ASP A 86 14.01 7.92 -10.28
C ASP A 86 13.33 8.93 -11.21
N VAL A 87 13.59 8.86 -12.52
CA VAL A 87 12.93 9.77 -13.47
C VAL A 87 11.46 9.41 -13.61
N GLY A 88 11.14 8.11 -13.70
CA GLY A 88 9.76 7.64 -13.74
C GLY A 88 8.97 8.11 -12.51
N TYR A 89 9.53 7.95 -11.31
CA TYR A 89 8.87 8.40 -10.10
C TYR A 89 8.80 9.92 -9.99
N PHE A 90 9.85 10.65 -10.37
CA PHE A 90 9.83 12.12 -10.39
C PHE A 90 8.72 12.65 -11.30
N LEU A 91 8.59 12.09 -12.51
CA LEU A 91 7.51 12.45 -13.43
C LEU A 91 6.12 12.13 -12.85
N ARG A 92 5.97 11.02 -12.13
CA ARG A 92 4.70 10.71 -11.45
C ARG A 92 4.40 11.69 -10.31
N ALA A 93 5.39 12.07 -9.52
CA ALA A 93 5.22 12.90 -8.32
C ALA A 93 5.10 14.40 -8.64
N HIS A 94 5.86 14.87 -9.63
CA HIS A 94 6.02 16.28 -9.94
C HIS A 94 5.68 16.63 -11.40
N GLY A 95 5.44 15.67 -12.28
CA GLY A 95 5.06 15.93 -13.66
C GLY A 95 3.62 16.42 -13.82
N GLU A 96 3.16 16.41 -15.07
CA GLU A 96 1.78 16.70 -15.46
C GLU A 96 0.98 15.39 -15.54
N PRO A 97 -0.37 15.43 -15.50
CA PRO A 97 -1.19 14.22 -15.59
C PRO A 97 -0.84 13.30 -16.77
N GLY A 98 -0.44 13.88 -17.92
CA GLY A 98 -0.01 13.14 -19.11
C GLY A 98 1.27 12.32 -18.93
N ASP A 99 2.09 12.62 -17.93
CA ASP A 99 3.34 11.89 -17.66
C ASP A 99 3.11 10.53 -17.00
N THR A 100 1.91 10.28 -16.46
CA THR A 100 1.55 9.04 -15.77
C THR A 100 1.78 7.81 -16.65
N ALA A 101 1.44 7.90 -17.94
CA ALA A 101 1.63 6.78 -18.87
C ALA A 101 3.11 6.44 -19.08
N LEU A 102 3.97 7.44 -19.17
CA LEU A 102 5.41 7.26 -19.33
C LEU A 102 6.05 6.71 -18.05
N ALA A 103 5.63 7.22 -16.89
CA ALA A 103 6.05 6.71 -15.59
C ALA A 103 5.66 5.23 -15.40
N LEU A 104 4.42 4.85 -15.76
CA LEU A 104 3.98 3.46 -15.72
C LEU A 104 4.82 2.55 -16.62
N GLN A 105 5.16 2.99 -17.83
CA GLN A 105 6.06 2.24 -18.72
C GLN A 105 7.45 2.02 -18.11
N ALA A 106 7.98 3.03 -17.40
CA ALA A 106 9.24 2.91 -16.67
C ALA A 106 9.16 1.84 -15.59
N LEU A 107 8.10 1.86 -14.79
CA LEU A 107 7.89 0.88 -13.73
C LEU A 107 7.73 -0.55 -14.29
N LEU A 108 7.00 -0.73 -15.39
CA LEU A 108 6.84 -2.03 -16.07
C LEU A 108 8.13 -2.56 -16.69
N ARG A 109 9.16 -1.73 -16.85
CA ARG A 109 10.48 -2.10 -17.37
C ARG A 109 11.55 -2.26 -16.29
N ILE A 110 11.18 -2.11 -15.01
CA ILE A 110 12.06 -2.45 -13.90
C ILE A 110 12.26 -3.97 -13.89
N ASP A 111 13.52 -4.39 -13.91
CA ASP A 111 13.92 -5.78 -13.72
C ASP A 111 13.74 -6.18 -12.24
N PRO A 112 12.83 -7.11 -11.93
CA PRO A 112 12.56 -7.51 -10.56
C PRO A 112 13.72 -8.29 -9.90
N ASP A 113 14.64 -8.85 -10.69
CA ASP A 113 15.83 -9.57 -10.18
C ASP A 113 17.09 -8.66 -10.17
N GLY A 114 16.95 -7.44 -10.70
CA GLY A 114 18.01 -6.46 -10.87
C GLY A 114 18.48 -5.79 -9.58
N THR A 115 19.25 -4.71 -9.73
CA THR A 115 19.87 -3.99 -8.61
C THR A 115 18.88 -3.09 -7.87
N VAL A 116 17.92 -2.47 -8.59
CA VAL A 116 16.94 -1.54 -8.01
C VAL A 116 16.11 -2.18 -6.88
N PRO A 117 15.51 -3.36 -7.04
CA PRO A 117 14.79 -4.02 -5.95
C PRO A 117 15.66 -4.33 -4.71
N LYS A 118 16.98 -4.48 -4.89
CA LYS A 118 17.92 -4.83 -3.80
C LYS A 118 18.44 -3.58 -3.06
N SER A 119 18.75 -2.51 -3.78
CA SER A 119 19.36 -1.31 -3.19
C SER A 119 18.40 -0.13 -3.01
N GLN A 120 17.29 -0.09 -3.75
CA GLN A 120 16.35 1.03 -3.80
C GLN A 120 14.89 0.59 -3.58
N SER A 121 14.67 -0.51 -2.86
CA SER A 121 13.34 -1.08 -2.60
C SER A 121 12.33 -0.09 -2.01
N GLN A 122 12.77 0.81 -1.13
CA GLN A 122 11.91 1.84 -0.53
C GLN A 122 11.44 2.88 -1.56
N GLN A 123 12.31 3.29 -2.48
CA GLN A 123 11.94 4.19 -3.58
C GLN A 123 11.02 3.49 -4.57
N LEU A 124 11.29 2.21 -4.86
CA LEU A 124 10.44 1.39 -5.71
C LEU A 124 9.03 1.24 -5.10
N PHE A 125 8.93 1.00 -3.80
CA PHE A 125 7.64 1.00 -3.09
C PHE A 125 6.89 2.31 -3.32
N ARG A 126 7.53 3.46 -3.05
CA ARG A 126 6.90 4.78 -3.20
C ARG A 126 6.42 5.02 -4.63
N PHE A 127 7.22 4.61 -5.62
CA PHE A 127 6.86 4.73 -7.01
C PHE A 127 5.65 3.86 -7.38
N MET A 128 5.68 2.59 -6.97
CA MET A 128 4.57 1.66 -7.20
C MET A 128 3.28 2.12 -6.52
N HIS A 129 3.40 2.55 -5.26
CA HIS A 129 2.29 3.07 -4.47
C HIS A 129 1.67 4.32 -5.12
N ALA A 130 2.48 5.25 -5.63
CA ALA A 130 2.01 6.44 -6.33
C ALA A 130 1.22 6.11 -7.62
N LEU A 131 1.51 4.98 -8.27
CA LEU A 131 0.80 4.52 -9.48
C LEU A 131 -0.35 3.55 -9.19
N ALA A 132 -0.46 3.02 -7.97
CA ALA A 132 -1.44 2.00 -7.64
C ALA A 132 -2.91 2.47 -7.76
N ALA A 133 -3.16 3.79 -7.66
CA ALA A 133 -4.47 4.39 -7.96
C ALA A 133 -4.94 4.13 -9.40
N GLY A 134 -4.01 3.91 -10.35
CA GLY A 134 -4.30 3.54 -11.73
C GLY A 134 -4.72 2.08 -11.91
N ARG A 135 -4.56 1.24 -10.88
CA ARG A 135 -4.98 -0.18 -10.83
C ARG A 135 -4.49 -1.02 -12.02
N ASP A 136 -3.31 -0.73 -12.55
CA ASP A 136 -2.76 -1.47 -13.69
C ASP A 136 -2.22 -2.85 -13.24
N THR A 137 -3.00 -3.89 -13.52
CA THR A 137 -2.72 -5.26 -13.09
C THR A 137 -1.42 -5.84 -13.64
N ARG A 138 -0.82 -5.26 -14.68
CA ARG A 138 0.49 -5.69 -15.18
C ARG A 138 1.60 -5.50 -14.14
N LEU A 139 1.38 -4.64 -13.14
CA LEU A 139 2.30 -4.44 -12.03
C LEU A 139 2.31 -5.61 -11.02
N PHE A 140 1.32 -6.52 -11.04
CA PHE A 140 1.28 -7.65 -10.11
C PHE A 140 2.53 -8.53 -10.21
N ALA A 141 3.08 -8.75 -11.41
CA ALA A 141 4.30 -9.54 -11.55
C ALA A 141 5.49 -8.94 -10.75
N LEU A 142 5.64 -7.62 -10.79
CA LEU A 142 6.67 -6.90 -10.02
C LEU A 142 6.35 -6.91 -8.51
N MET A 143 5.08 -6.67 -8.14
CA MET A 143 4.60 -6.73 -6.75
C MET A 143 4.86 -8.09 -6.12
N ASP A 144 4.51 -9.15 -6.83
CA ASP A 144 4.63 -10.55 -6.45
C ASP A 144 6.08 -10.94 -6.19
N LYS A 145 6.97 -10.53 -7.09
CA LYS A 145 8.37 -10.94 -7.07
C LYS A 145 9.18 -10.15 -6.04
N VAL A 146 8.96 -8.84 -5.96
CA VAL A 146 9.77 -7.95 -5.10
C VAL A 146 9.19 -7.80 -3.69
N PHE A 147 7.88 -7.69 -3.56
CA PHE A 147 7.25 -7.32 -2.28
C PHE A 147 6.59 -8.52 -1.60
N LEU A 148 5.77 -9.29 -2.33
CA LEU A 148 5.05 -10.42 -1.74
C LEU A 148 6.00 -11.56 -1.34
N ARG A 149 6.97 -11.88 -2.21
CA ARG A 149 8.01 -12.89 -1.96
C ARG A 149 9.28 -12.34 -1.31
N GLY A 150 9.47 -11.02 -1.36
CA GLY A 150 10.65 -10.37 -0.81
C GLY A 150 10.50 -9.97 0.65
N GLN A 151 11.56 -9.34 1.17
CA GLN A 151 11.64 -8.82 2.54
C GLN A 151 11.80 -7.30 2.53
N VAL A 152 10.86 -6.61 1.87
CA VAL A 152 10.93 -5.16 1.73
C VAL A 152 10.21 -4.50 2.89
N THR A 153 10.96 -3.72 3.68
CA THR A 153 10.44 -2.81 4.69
C THR A 153 10.62 -1.36 4.26
N VAL A 154 9.76 -0.46 4.73
CA VAL A 154 9.77 0.95 4.31
C VAL A 154 9.82 1.88 5.50
N PHE A 155 10.88 2.68 5.61
CA PHE A 155 10.99 3.67 6.67
C PHE A 155 10.18 4.94 6.33
N LEU A 156 9.37 5.39 7.28
CA LEU A 156 8.55 6.58 7.24
C LEU A 156 9.18 7.67 8.14
N PRO A 157 10.06 8.54 7.59
CA PRO A 157 10.87 9.43 8.39
C PRO A 157 10.05 10.44 9.20
N GLN A 158 8.92 10.90 8.67
CA GLN A 158 8.04 11.85 9.35
C GLN A 158 7.39 11.28 10.62
N GLN A 159 7.36 9.96 10.77
CA GLN A 159 6.70 9.25 11.86
C GLN A 159 7.66 8.45 12.73
N GLY A 160 8.94 8.36 12.34
CA GLY A 160 9.93 7.55 13.05
C GLY A 160 9.60 6.05 13.08
N SER A 161 8.81 5.56 12.13
CA SER A 161 8.32 4.17 12.09
C SER A 161 8.71 3.46 10.79
N THR A 162 8.71 2.14 10.82
CA THR A 162 8.99 1.29 9.66
C THR A 162 7.79 0.42 9.36
N LEU A 163 7.32 0.45 8.12
CA LEU A 163 6.37 -0.52 7.62
C LEU A 163 7.09 -1.85 7.44
N ASP A 164 6.54 -2.88 8.06
CA ASP A 164 6.98 -4.25 7.82
C ASP A 164 6.58 -4.73 6.40
N GLU A 165 6.97 -5.94 6.06
CA GLU A 165 6.72 -6.51 4.75
C GLU A 165 5.22 -6.71 4.48
N ALA A 166 4.43 -7.04 5.52
CA ALA A 166 2.99 -7.25 5.43
C ALA A 166 2.29 -5.94 5.09
N SER A 167 2.59 -4.89 5.85
CA SER A 167 2.10 -3.53 5.68
C SER A 167 2.42 -2.99 4.30
N THR A 168 3.65 -3.21 3.85
CA THR A 168 4.09 -2.84 2.50
C THR A 168 3.20 -3.48 1.43
N CYS A 169 2.90 -4.79 1.56
CA CYS A 169 1.98 -5.46 0.65
C CYS A 169 0.54 -4.92 0.77
N ILE A 170 0.04 -4.67 1.97
CA ILE A 170 -1.32 -4.13 2.19
C ILE A 170 -1.51 -2.80 1.45
N TYR A 171 -0.53 -1.89 1.54
CA TYR A 171 -0.55 -0.61 0.82
C TYR A 171 -0.54 -0.75 -0.70
N LEU A 172 0.21 -1.74 -1.22
CA LEU A 172 0.33 -1.95 -2.66
C LEU A 172 -0.91 -2.64 -3.23
N TYR A 173 -1.33 -3.77 -2.66
CA TYR A 173 -2.44 -4.58 -3.18
C TYR A 173 -3.80 -3.96 -2.87
N GLY A 174 -3.98 -3.34 -1.70
CA GLY A 174 -5.31 -2.92 -1.26
C GLY A 174 -5.96 -1.84 -2.12
N GLN A 175 -5.18 -1.06 -2.88
CA GLN A 175 -5.70 -0.07 -3.82
C GLN A 175 -6.38 -0.69 -5.06
N TYR A 176 -6.08 -1.95 -5.38
CA TYR A 176 -6.64 -2.69 -6.52
C TYR A 176 -7.97 -3.37 -6.16
N GLY A 177 -8.38 -3.33 -4.89
CA GLY A 177 -9.67 -3.85 -4.42
C GLY A 177 -9.90 -5.31 -4.80
N ALA A 178 -11.10 -5.61 -5.29
CA ALA A 178 -11.50 -6.96 -5.70
C ALA A 178 -10.58 -7.60 -6.75
N VAL A 179 -9.85 -6.81 -7.54
CA VAL A 179 -8.90 -7.35 -8.53
C VAL A 179 -7.67 -7.94 -7.84
N ALA A 180 -7.11 -7.24 -6.84
CA ALA A 180 -6.03 -7.81 -6.03
C ALA A 180 -6.51 -8.97 -5.16
N GLU A 181 -7.73 -8.91 -4.61
CA GLU A 181 -8.29 -10.05 -3.88
C GLU A 181 -8.30 -11.32 -4.74
N ARG A 182 -8.81 -11.24 -5.98
CA ARG A 182 -8.82 -12.40 -6.88
C ARG A 182 -7.41 -12.90 -7.21
N HIS A 183 -6.46 -11.99 -7.39
CA HIS A 183 -5.05 -12.31 -7.64
C HIS A 183 -4.43 -13.05 -6.45
N LEU A 184 -4.51 -12.47 -5.25
CA LEU A 184 -3.98 -13.06 -4.01
C LEU A 184 -4.64 -14.41 -3.68
N ARG A 185 -5.96 -14.53 -3.92
CA ARG A 185 -6.69 -15.78 -3.75
C ARG A 185 -6.13 -16.90 -4.64
N ALA A 186 -5.72 -16.58 -5.87
CA ALA A 186 -5.10 -17.56 -6.77
C ALA A 186 -3.71 -18.02 -6.29
N LEU A 187 -3.06 -17.23 -5.44
CA LEU A 187 -1.74 -17.54 -4.86
C LEU A 187 -1.81 -18.35 -3.55
N LEU A 188 -3.00 -18.64 -3.03
CA LEU A 188 -3.15 -19.38 -1.77
C LEU A 188 -2.65 -20.84 -1.83
N GLY A 189 -2.46 -21.40 -3.03
CA GLY A 189 -1.85 -22.71 -3.22
C GLY A 189 -0.31 -22.69 -3.26
N ASP A 190 0.32 -21.52 -3.28
CA ASP A 190 1.78 -21.37 -3.32
C ASP A 190 2.33 -21.23 -1.89
N ALA A 191 2.98 -22.29 -1.41
CA ALA A 191 3.55 -22.36 -0.06
C ALA A 191 4.57 -21.25 0.24
N SER A 192 5.21 -20.66 -0.78
CA SER A 192 6.18 -19.57 -0.60
C SER A 192 5.54 -18.23 -0.23
N VAL A 193 4.25 -18.05 -0.51
CA VAL A 193 3.54 -16.77 -0.31
C VAL A 193 2.23 -16.90 0.47
N VAL A 194 1.71 -18.10 0.69
CA VAL A 194 0.38 -18.33 1.30
C VAL A 194 0.15 -17.53 2.58
N ASN A 195 1.14 -17.47 3.49
CA ASN A 195 0.99 -16.75 4.75
C ASN A 195 0.94 -15.22 4.53
N ARG A 196 1.77 -14.67 3.63
CA ARG A 196 1.73 -13.25 3.26
C ARG A 196 0.44 -12.90 2.50
N ALA A 197 -0.01 -13.76 1.59
CA ALA A 197 -1.26 -13.58 0.86
C ALA A 197 -2.46 -13.57 1.83
N LEU A 198 -2.50 -14.49 2.80
CA LEU A 198 -3.50 -14.51 3.86
C LEU A 198 -3.45 -13.23 4.71
N GLU A 199 -2.26 -12.77 5.12
CA GLU A 199 -2.10 -11.49 5.82
C GLU A 199 -2.77 -10.37 5.04
N VAL A 200 -2.40 -10.18 3.77
CA VAL A 200 -2.97 -9.10 2.96
C VAL A 200 -4.48 -9.26 2.81
N LEU A 201 -4.98 -10.48 2.57
CA LEU A 201 -6.41 -10.76 2.45
C LEU A 201 -7.19 -10.46 3.75
N MET A 202 -6.60 -10.58 4.94
CA MET A 202 -7.28 -10.14 6.19
C MET A 202 -7.61 -8.65 6.18
N TRP A 203 -6.82 -7.86 5.46
CA TRP A 203 -6.96 -6.41 5.39
C TRP A 203 -7.81 -5.93 4.22
N VAL A 204 -7.76 -6.62 3.09
CA VAL A 204 -8.37 -6.13 1.83
C VAL A 204 -9.38 -7.09 1.23
N GLY A 205 -9.48 -8.31 1.75
CA GLY A 205 -10.37 -9.35 1.23
C GLY A 205 -11.83 -9.17 1.62
N SER A 206 -12.64 -10.12 1.16
CA SER A 206 -14.08 -10.18 1.32
C SER A 206 -14.56 -11.64 1.38
N PRO A 207 -15.88 -11.91 1.53
CA PRO A 207 -16.40 -13.27 1.61
C PRO A 207 -16.13 -14.05 0.31
N ASP A 208 -15.87 -13.37 -0.80
CA ASP A 208 -15.50 -14.00 -2.08
C ASP A 208 -14.27 -14.92 -1.95
N SER A 209 -13.38 -14.67 -0.99
CA SER A 209 -12.22 -15.54 -0.73
C SER A 209 -12.48 -16.67 0.26
N VAL A 210 -13.64 -16.71 0.93
CA VAL A 210 -13.96 -17.73 1.94
C VAL A 210 -13.81 -19.15 1.41
N PRO A 211 -14.32 -19.54 0.23
CA PRO A 211 -14.18 -20.92 -0.24
C PRO A 211 -12.72 -21.37 -0.37
N ALA A 212 -11.84 -20.49 -0.89
CA ALA A 212 -10.43 -20.79 -1.05
C ALA A 212 -9.67 -20.81 0.28
N VAL A 213 -9.98 -19.87 1.19
CA VAL A 213 -9.34 -19.80 2.50
C VAL A 213 -9.81 -20.94 3.41
N ALA A 214 -11.09 -21.32 3.37
CA ALA A 214 -11.62 -22.44 4.15
C ALA A 214 -10.95 -23.77 3.79
N ALA A 215 -10.54 -23.97 2.54
CA ALA A 215 -9.78 -25.15 2.14
C ALA A 215 -8.43 -25.27 2.89
N LEU A 216 -7.83 -24.14 3.27
CA LEU A 216 -6.57 -24.10 4.02
C LEU A 216 -6.73 -24.49 5.50
N LEU A 217 -7.95 -24.64 6.02
CA LEU A 217 -8.14 -25.17 7.38
C LEU A 217 -7.69 -26.64 7.53
N ASN A 218 -7.55 -27.37 6.41
CA ASN A 218 -7.02 -28.74 6.39
C ASN A 218 -5.49 -28.81 6.29
N THR A 219 -4.78 -27.68 6.36
CA THR A 219 -3.32 -27.65 6.33
C THR A 219 -2.71 -28.29 7.59
N ALA A 220 -1.52 -28.87 7.45
CA ALA A 220 -0.71 -29.30 8.59
C ALA A 220 0.11 -28.14 9.21
N ASP A 221 0.28 -27.02 8.50
CA ASP A 221 1.03 -25.87 8.99
C ASP A 221 0.18 -25.03 9.95
N ALA A 222 0.59 -24.95 11.22
CA ALA A 222 -0.16 -24.24 12.24
C ALA A 222 -0.26 -22.73 11.98
N ASP A 223 0.74 -22.12 11.33
CA ASP A 223 0.72 -20.69 11.00
C ASP A 223 -0.30 -20.41 9.87
N THR A 224 -0.26 -21.16 8.78
CA THR A 224 -1.28 -21.09 7.72
C THR A 224 -2.68 -21.34 8.29
N PHE A 225 -2.87 -22.32 9.18
CA PHE A 225 -4.16 -22.57 9.82
C PHE A 225 -4.66 -21.36 10.60
N ALA A 226 -3.84 -20.82 11.51
CA ALA A 226 -4.22 -19.69 12.35
C ALA A 226 -4.57 -18.46 11.50
N ARG A 227 -3.83 -18.22 10.43
CA ARG A 227 -4.09 -17.12 9.48
C ARG A 227 -5.37 -17.36 8.68
N ALA A 228 -5.61 -18.56 8.17
CA ALA A 228 -6.85 -18.89 7.47
C ALA A 228 -8.06 -18.68 8.38
N ALA A 229 -8.03 -19.20 9.61
CA ALA A 229 -9.08 -18.98 10.59
C ALA A 229 -9.26 -17.49 10.95
N THR A 230 -8.17 -16.74 11.13
CA THR A 230 -8.24 -15.29 11.38
C THR A 230 -8.90 -14.53 10.23
N PHE A 231 -8.58 -14.87 8.97
CA PHE A 231 -9.26 -14.30 7.81
C PHE A 231 -10.77 -14.55 7.85
N LEU A 232 -11.18 -15.81 8.12
CA LEU A 232 -12.59 -16.18 8.14
C LEU A 232 -13.39 -15.38 9.19
N LEU A 233 -12.77 -15.09 10.33
CA LEU A 233 -13.37 -14.27 11.40
C LEU A 233 -13.43 -12.77 11.04
N ARG A 234 -12.34 -12.21 10.49
CA ARG A 234 -12.18 -10.76 10.30
C ARG A 234 -12.73 -10.24 8.97
N ALA A 235 -12.59 -11.02 7.90
CA ALA A 235 -12.90 -10.61 6.53
C ALA A 235 -13.91 -11.54 5.84
N GLY A 236 -14.25 -12.69 6.43
CA GLY A 236 -15.20 -13.65 5.87
C GLY A 236 -16.68 -13.36 6.14
N GLY A 237 -17.00 -12.47 7.09
CA GLY A 237 -18.39 -12.20 7.48
C GLY A 237 -19.13 -13.45 7.97
N PRO A 238 -20.47 -13.49 7.83
CA PRO A 238 -21.27 -14.67 8.18
C PRO A 238 -20.80 -15.95 7.49
N GLN A 239 -20.40 -15.88 6.22
CA GLN A 239 -19.90 -17.03 5.47
C GLN A 239 -18.62 -17.61 6.08
N GLY A 240 -17.70 -16.75 6.53
CA GLY A 240 -16.48 -17.18 7.20
C GLY A 240 -16.74 -17.83 8.57
N ARG A 241 -17.64 -17.24 9.37
CA ARG A 241 -18.13 -17.83 10.63
C ARG A 241 -18.73 -19.22 10.39
N ASP A 242 -19.59 -19.34 9.39
CA ASP A 242 -20.28 -20.60 9.10
C ASP A 242 -19.32 -21.66 8.56
N ALA A 243 -18.30 -21.27 7.78
CA ALA A 243 -17.22 -22.17 7.35
C ALA A 243 -16.40 -22.71 8.54
N LEU A 244 -16.07 -21.87 9.52
CA LEU A 244 -15.38 -22.31 10.74
C LEU A 244 -16.25 -23.22 11.62
N ARG A 245 -17.55 -22.98 11.71
CA ARG A 245 -18.48 -23.87 12.42
C ARG A 245 -18.63 -25.23 11.76
N ALA A 246 -18.56 -25.28 10.42
CA ALA A 246 -18.68 -26.52 9.65
C ALA A 246 -17.38 -27.34 9.60
N PHE A 247 -16.24 -26.75 10.01
CA PHE A 247 -14.94 -27.41 9.98
C PHE A 247 -14.86 -28.54 11.02
N ASP A 248 -14.22 -29.66 10.66
CA ASP A 248 -14.00 -30.80 11.55
C ASP A 248 -12.63 -30.70 12.24
N PRO A 249 -12.57 -30.36 13.54
CA PRO A 249 -11.31 -30.13 14.23
C PRO A 249 -10.61 -31.41 14.69
N ARG A 250 -11.18 -32.60 14.44
CA ARG A 250 -10.60 -33.88 14.94
C ARG A 250 -9.20 -34.17 14.40
N GLY A 251 -8.85 -33.60 13.25
CA GLY A 251 -7.52 -33.70 12.66
C GLY A 251 -6.50 -32.70 13.23
N LEU A 252 -6.92 -31.69 14.00
CA LEU A 252 -6.02 -30.65 14.51
C LEU A 252 -5.18 -31.16 15.68
N GLN A 253 -3.92 -30.72 15.73
CA GLN A 253 -2.98 -31.02 16.81
C GLN A 253 -2.16 -29.77 17.17
N GLY A 254 -1.53 -29.80 18.34
CA GLY A 254 -0.63 -28.74 18.80
C GLY A 254 -1.24 -27.35 18.76
N LYS A 255 -0.45 -26.37 18.27
CA LYS A 255 -0.82 -24.95 18.22
C LYS A 255 -2.10 -24.67 17.42
N ALA A 256 -2.35 -25.43 16.35
CA ALA A 256 -3.56 -25.24 15.54
C ALA A 256 -4.83 -25.61 16.33
N LEU A 257 -4.78 -26.70 17.09
CA LEU A 257 -5.89 -27.10 17.97
C LEU A 257 -6.11 -26.11 19.12
N GLU A 258 -5.03 -25.60 19.72
CA GLU A 258 -5.10 -24.57 20.76
C GLU A 258 -5.77 -23.30 20.24
N PHE A 259 -5.32 -22.81 19.07
CA PHE A 259 -5.91 -21.64 18.41
C PHE A 259 -7.40 -21.86 18.09
N TYR A 260 -7.76 -23.02 17.54
CA TYR A 260 -9.16 -23.35 17.25
C TYR A 260 -10.02 -23.34 18.51
N ARG A 261 -9.56 -23.93 19.63
CA ARG A 261 -10.31 -23.96 20.88
C ARG A 261 -10.56 -22.57 21.45
N GLN A 262 -9.59 -21.66 21.34
CA GLN A 262 -9.71 -20.28 21.80
C GLN A 262 -10.72 -19.47 20.97
N THR A 263 -10.77 -19.73 19.66
CA THR A 263 -11.59 -18.96 18.72
C THR A 263 -13.00 -19.54 18.53
N HIS A 264 -13.16 -20.86 18.59
CA HIS A 264 -14.43 -21.54 18.35
C HIS A 264 -15.54 -21.07 19.30
N GLY A 265 -15.23 -20.90 20.59
CA GLY A 265 -16.20 -20.41 21.58
C GLY A 265 -16.74 -19.00 21.30
N GLN A 266 -16.09 -18.24 20.43
CA GLN A 266 -16.50 -16.89 20.04
C GLN A 266 -17.48 -16.89 18.87
N LEU A 267 -17.53 -17.98 18.07
CA LEU A 267 -18.34 -18.06 16.84
C LEU A 267 -19.83 -17.86 17.13
N ASP A 268 -20.34 -18.34 18.26
CA ASP A 268 -21.75 -18.20 18.64
C ASP A 268 -22.12 -16.77 19.05
N ARG A 269 -21.12 -15.98 19.45
CA ARG A 269 -21.30 -14.58 19.85
C ARG A 269 -21.14 -13.62 18.68
N MET A 270 -20.66 -14.06 17.52
CA MET A 270 -20.52 -13.25 16.30
C MET A 270 -21.89 -12.93 15.70
N SER A 271 -22.49 -11.85 16.19
CA SER A 271 -23.75 -11.25 15.77
C SER A 271 -23.55 -9.76 15.49
N PHE A 272 -24.49 -9.13 14.79
CA PHE A 272 -24.44 -7.68 14.56
C PHE A 272 -24.34 -6.91 15.87
N ALA A 273 -25.15 -7.26 16.87
CA ALA A 273 -25.16 -6.58 18.17
C ALA A 273 -23.79 -6.64 18.86
N ALA A 274 -23.23 -7.85 19.03
CA ALA A 274 -21.93 -8.02 19.69
C ALA A 274 -20.79 -7.29 18.96
N LEU A 275 -20.75 -7.35 17.63
CA LEU A 275 -19.74 -6.66 16.83
C LEU A 275 -19.94 -5.13 16.83
N ALA A 276 -21.19 -4.67 16.91
CA ALA A 276 -21.51 -3.25 17.00
C ALA A 276 -21.23 -2.67 18.40
N ASP A 277 -21.21 -3.49 19.43
CA ASP A 277 -20.80 -3.11 20.80
C ASP A 277 -19.27 -3.08 20.92
N GLN A 278 -18.55 -4.00 20.28
CA GLN A 278 -17.08 -3.91 20.14
C GLN A 278 -16.64 -2.60 19.47
N LEU A 279 -17.40 -2.10 18.49
CA LEU A 279 -17.13 -0.79 17.88
C LEU A 279 -17.35 0.40 18.83
N VAL A 280 -18.20 0.25 19.86
CA VAL A 280 -18.38 1.25 20.92
C VAL A 280 -17.19 1.22 21.86
N GLU A 281 -16.80 0.04 22.33
CA GLU A 281 -15.62 -0.16 23.20
C GLU A 281 -14.35 0.41 22.55
N GLN A 282 -14.10 0.10 21.28
CA GLN A 282 -12.97 0.67 20.52
C GLN A 282 -13.04 2.21 20.40
N GLY A 283 -14.25 2.77 20.35
CA GLY A 283 -14.46 4.22 20.33
C GLY A 283 -14.13 4.88 21.67
N GLU A 284 -14.50 4.24 22.78
CA GLU A 284 -14.19 4.70 24.14
C GLU A 284 -12.68 4.66 24.43
N GLU A 285 -11.98 3.63 23.95
CA GLU A 285 -10.50 3.56 24.05
C GLU A 285 -9.81 4.70 23.31
N ARG A 286 -10.36 5.14 22.17
CA ARG A 286 -9.82 6.25 21.37
C ARG A 286 -10.16 7.62 21.94
N ALA A 287 -11.35 7.74 22.54
CA ALA A 287 -11.85 8.99 23.11
C ALA A 287 -12.56 8.72 24.44
N PRO A 288 -11.81 8.74 25.57
CA PRO A 288 -12.38 8.52 26.89
C PRO A 288 -13.53 9.51 27.18
N GLY A 289 -14.71 8.99 27.54
CA GLY A 289 -15.93 9.79 27.75
C GLY A 289 -16.92 9.78 26.58
N ALA A 290 -16.66 8.98 25.54
CA ALA A 290 -17.67 8.68 24.52
C ALA A 290 -18.93 8.07 25.16
N PRO A 291 -20.13 8.36 24.61
CA PRO A 291 -21.38 7.86 25.20
C PRO A 291 -21.49 6.33 25.03
N PRO A 292 -21.91 5.59 26.08
CA PRO A 292 -22.02 4.13 26.04
C PRO A 292 -23.16 3.64 25.14
N VAL A 293 -24.08 4.54 24.76
CA VAL A 293 -25.18 4.25 23.84
C VAL A 293 -25.03 5.12 22.61
N VAL A 294 -24.68 4.49 21.49
CA VAL A 294 -24.50 5.16 20.21
C VAL A 294 -25.73 4.94 19.33
N ARG A 295 -26.46 6.02 19.04
CA ARG A 295 -27.58 6.00 18.09
C ARG A 295 -27.07 5.90 16.65
N GLY A 296 -27.81 5.18 15.80
CA GLY A 296 -27.53 5.12 14.37
C GLY A 296 -27.78 6.46 13.67
N LEU A 297 -27.02 6.72 12.62
CA LEU A 297 -27.23 7.88 11.75
C LEU A 297 -28.46 7.66 10.84
N ASP A 298 -29.17 8.74 10.53
CA ASP A 298 -30.13 8.70 9.43
C ASP A 298 -29.40 8.59 8.07
N ALA A 299 -30.15 8.38 6.98
CA ALA A 299 -29.56 8.17 5.65
C ALA A 299 -28.72 9.37 5.17
N ALA A 300 -29.10 10.60 5.51
CA ALA A 300 -28.41 11.81 5.09
C ALA A 300 -27.11 12.00 5.88
N GLY A 301 -27.17 11.88 7.20
CA GLY A 301 -26.02 11.93 8.09
C GLY A 301 -25.01 10.83 7.81
N ALA A 302 -25.47 9.62 7.49
CA ALA A 302 -24.59 8.52 7.09
C ALA A 302 -23.84 8.82 5.79
N ARG A 303 -24.51 9.37 4.77
CA ARG A 303 -23.85 9.80 3.52
C ARG A 303 -22.85 10.92 3.77
N GLN A 304 -23.20 11.90 4.60
CA GLN A 304 -22.29 12.98 4.96
C GLN A 304 -21.04 12.46 5.69
N ALA A 305 -21.20 11.51 6.62
CA ALA A 305 -20.08 10.89 7.33
C ALA A 305 -19.20 10.05 6.38
N LEU A 306 -19.78 9.28 5.47
CA LEU A 306 -19.04 8.52 4.45
C LEU A 306 -18.26 9.44 3.50
N ASP A 307 -18.87 10.54 3.07
CA ASP A 307 -18.20 11.56 2.26
C ASP A 307 -17.03 12.22 3.01
N ALA A 308 -17.22 12.52 4.30
CA ALA A 308 -16.18 13.06 5.16
C ALA A 308 -15.02 12.08 5.30
N LEU A 309 -15.30 10.80 5.60
CA LEU A 309 -14.30 9.73 5.62
C LEU A 309 -13.54 9.64 4.30
N TYR A 310 -14.25 9.65 3.16
CA TYR A 310 -13.59 9.54 1.86
C TYR A 310 -12.65 10.72 1.58
N ARG A 311 -13.07 11.95 1.92
CA ARG A 311 -12.25 13.17 1.76
C ARG A 311 -11.06 13.21 2.72
N SER A 312 -11.22 12.68 3.93
CA SER A 312 -10.16 12.62 4.96
C SER A 312 -9.21 11.44 4.81
N TYR A 313 -9.31 10.66 3.72
CA TYR A 313 -8.56 9.41 3.52
C TYR A 313 -8.79 8.40 4.66
N GLY A 314 -10.04 8.31 5.09
CA GLY A 314 -10.53 7.35 6.08
C GLY A 314 -10.24 7.69 7.53
N SER A 315 -9.78 8.91 7.84
CA SER A 315 -9.68 9.36 9.23
C SER A 315 -11.06 9.43 9.87
N TYR A 316 -11.21 8.77 11.02
CA TYR A 316 -12.42 8.75 11.84
C TYR A 316 -12.55 9.93 12.81
N ASP A 317 -11.76 10.99 12.63
CA ASP A 317 -11.86 12.20 13.46
C ASP A 317 -13.29 12.76 13.46
N GLY A 318 -13.93 12.77 14.63
CA GLY A 318 -15.32 13.23 14.80
C GLY A 318 -16.39 12.30 14.23
N ILE A 319 -16.05 11.08 13.82
CA ILE A 319 -16.97 10.11 13.23
C ILE A 319 -16.99 8.83 14.08
N THR A 320 -18.15 8.51 14.65
CA THR A 320 -18.31 7.30 15.46
C THR A 320 -18.61 6.08 14.58
N PRO A 321 -17.72 5.06 14.48
CA PRO A 321 -17.93 3.88 13.64
C PRO A 321 -19.22 3.13 13.99
N ALA A 322 -19.52 3.02 15.29
CA ALA A 322 -20.71 2.33 15.80
C ALA A 322 -22.04 3.00 15.36
N ALA A 323 -22.03 4.32 15.12
CA ALA A 323 -23.18 5.06 14.60
C ALA A 323 -23.38 4.78 13.10
N LEU A 324 -22.29 4.66 12.34
CA LEU A 324 -22.31 4.25 10.94
C LEU A 324 -22.79 2.80 10.78
N ALA A 325 -22.37 1.87 11.65
CA ALA A 325 -22.82 0.47 11.61
C ALA A 325 -24.35 0.35 11.70
N ARG A 326 -24.94 1.21 12.56
CA ARG A 326 -26.37 1.30 12.83
C ARG A 326 -27.11 2.28 11.89
N ALA A 327 -26.45 2.78 10.85
CA ALA A 327 -27.03 3.79 9.97
C ALA A 327 -28.21 3.26 9.15
N ALA A 328 -29.19 4.13 8.91
CA ALA A 328 -30.37 3.89 8.07
C ALA A 328 -30.07 3.94 6.56
N LEU A 329 -29.00 3.25 6.13
CA LEU A 329 -28.69 3.00 4.72
C LEU A 329 -28.88 1.52 4.40
N PRO A 330 -29.19 1.13 3.15
CA PRO A 330 -29.20 -0.27 2.74
C PRO A 330 -27.85 -0.96 3.00
N LYS A 331 -27.89 -2.24 3.41
CA LYS A 331 -26.69 -3.01 3.84
C LYS A 331 -25.58 -3.01 2.79
N GLN A 332 -25.93 -3.39 1.56
CA GLN A 332 -24.95 -3.45 0.49
C GLN A 332 -24.39 -2.08 0.13
N ALA A 333 -25.25 -1.06 0.06
CA ALA A 333 -24.81 0.31 -0.23
C ALA A 333 -23.81 0.84 0.80
N LEU A 334 -24.03 0.56 2.09
CA LEU A 334 -23.09 0.94 3.14
C LEU A 334 -21.77 0.17 3.02
N ILE A 335 -21.80 -1.14 2.75
CA ILE A 335 -20.58 -1.95 2.54
C ILE A 335 -19.78 -1.41 1.35
N ASP A 336 -20.43 -1.11 0.22
CA ASP A 336 -19.77 -0.64 -0.99
C ASP A 336 -19.06 0.71 -0.76
N GLU A 337 -19.71 1.66 -0.07
CA GLU A 337 -19.06 2.94 0.27
C GLU A 337 -17.92 2.76 1.27
N LEU A 338 -18.05 1.89 2.27
CA LEU A 338 -16.97 1.60 3.20
C LEU A 338 -15.78 0.92 2.53
N VAL A 339 -16.01 0.03 1.55
CA VAL A 339 -14.93 -0.55 0.74
C VAL A 339 -14.20 0.54 -0.05
N ARG A 340 -14.92 1.51 -0.63
CA ARG A 340 -14.30 2.67 -1.28
C ARG A 340 -13.49 3.52 -0.31
N VAL A 341 -14.00 3.76 0.90
CA VAL A 341 -13.25 4.46 1.96
C VAL A 341 -11.97 3.69 2.26
N ARG A 342 -12.04 2.38 2.49
CA ARG A 342 -10.86 1.53 2.76
C ARG A 342 -9.80 1.63 1.67
N GLU A 343 -10.20 1.49 0.40
CA GLU A 343 -9.31 1.61 -0.76
C GLU A 343 -8.68 3.01 -0.84
N ARG A 344 -9.47 4.05 -0.51
CA ARG A 344 -9.02 5.44 -0.46
C ARG A 344 -8.01 5.68 0.66
N SER A 345 -8.23 5.12 1.86
CA SER A 345 -7.32 5.28 3.00
C SER A 345 -5.92 4.82 2.67
N LEU A 346 -5.79 3.71 1.93
CA LEU A 346 -4.49 3.14 1.54
C LEU A 346 -3.69 4.01 0.56
N LEU A 347 -4.24 5.13 0.05
CA LEU A 347 -3.46 6.15 -0.65
C LEU A 347 -2.62 7.03 0.29
N ARG A 348 -2.93 7.04 1.59
CA ARG A 348 -2.17 7.76 2.61
C ARG A 348 -1.22 6.78 3.29
N VAL A 349 0.08 6.87 3.04
CA VAL A 349 1.06 6.01 3.73
C VAL A 349 1.40 6.65 5.08
N SER A 350 0.88 6.07 6.15
CA SER A 350 1.09 6.57 7.52
C SER A 350 0.80 5.46 8.54
N ALA A 351 1.49 5.45 9.68
CA ALA A 351 1.26 4.49 10.77
C ALA A 351 -0.21 4.43 11.23
N GLU A 352 -0.89 5.58 11.28
CA GLU A 352 -2.31 5.70 11.65
C GLU A 352 -3.26 5.09 10.61
N THR A 353 -2.86 5.09 9.33
CA THR A 353 -3.76 4.65 8.26
C THR A 353 -4.15 3.18 8.40
N LEU A 354 -3.25 2.31 8.86
CA LEU A 354 -3.63 0.92 9.09
C LEU A 354 -4.60 0.78 10.26
N ALA A 355 -4.49 1.59 11.31
CA ALA A 355 -5.50 1.60 12.37
C ALA A 355 -6.88 2.06 11.86
N ASP A 356 -6.92 3.09 11.00
CA ASP A 356 -8.15 3.55 10.35
C ASP A 356 -8.74 2.46 9.43
N VAL A 357 -7.92 1.83 8.60
CA VAL A 357 -8.32 0.71 7.73
C VAL A 357 -8.86 -0.46 8.54
N ASP A 358 -8.26 -0.79 9.69
CA ASP A 358 -8.74 -1.86 10.57
C ASP A 358 -10.12 -1.52 11.17
N THR A 359 -10.34 -0.25 11.51
CA THR A 359 -11.65 0.27 11.94
C THR A 359 -12.68 0.08 10.82
N THR A 360 -12.31 0.47 9.59
CA THR A 360 -13.19 0.29 8.43
C THR A 360 -13.47 -1.18 8.15
N ASN A 361 -12.49 -2.07 8.28
CA ASN A 361 -12.67 -3.51 8.12
C ASN A 361 -13.59 -4.10 9.18
N THR A 362 -13.40 -3.73 10.45
CA THR A 362 -14.27 -4.13 11.55
C THR A 362 -15.69 -3.66 11.27
N LEU A 363 -15.87 -2.40 10.87
CA LEU A 363 -17.16 -1.84 10.50
C LEU A 363 -17.81 -2.58 9.31
N ILE A 364 -17.07 -2.86 8.23
CA ILE A 364 -17.55 -3.66 7.09
C ILE A 364 -18.01 -5.03 7.58
N ASN A 365 -17.19 -5.71 8.39
CA ASN A 365 -17.51 -7.04 8.91
C ASN A 365 -18.78 -7.00 9.78
N THR A 366 -18.90 -6.03 10.69
CA THR A 366 -20.10 -5.79 11.50
C THR A 366 -21.34 -5.63 10.63
N VAL A 367 -21.31 -4.75 9.62
CA VAL A 367 -22.45 -4.50 8.74
C VAL A 367 -22.88 -5.75 7.96
N ARG A 368 -21.97 -6.69 7.67
CA ARG A 368 -22.32 -7.97 7.03
C ARG A 368 -23.21 -8.86 7.90
N PHE A 369 -23.18 -8.70 9.21
CA PHE A 369 -24.07 -9.42 10.13
C PHE A 369 -25.42 -8.73 10.33
N ARG A 370 -25.64 -7.55 9.74
CA ARG A 370 -26.93 -6.87 9.81
C ARG A 370 -27.98 -7.61 8.98
N ASP A 371 -29.18 -7.76 9.54
CA ASP A 371 -30.34 -8.36 8.88
C ASP A 371 -30.91 -7.47 7.77
#